data_AF-A0A3N1YDE3-F1
#
_entry.id   AF-A0A3N1YDE3-F1
#
_cell.length_a   1.000
_cell.length_b   1.000
_cell.length_c   1.000
_cell.angle_alpha   90.00
_cell.angle_beta   90.00
_cell.angle_gamma   90.00
#
_symmetry.space_group_name_H-M   'P 1'
#
loop_
_entity.id
_entity.type
_entity.pdbx_description
1 polymer ?
#
loop_
_entity_poly.entity_id
_entity_poly.type
_entity_poly.pdbx_seq_one_letter_code
_entity_poly.pdbx_strand_id
1 'polypeptide(L)'
;MLGREIPVRSIAGREDFDAAELRLRHEHDEPYQQPTASLLVGLRDTISTGAYKGATNTGEGLAYWGELERREFPIEHVMAGGISDSIATIIALSVATPILFAKELTPFGRAAGALEDTSNPHREAWTAALRAANESARNQPSSRLHGFKPSARSVRSMLGPLVARDISDERFAEALAEEPLLAFATAPETLRRISAWLAHLFETDIEAALATSAPEHASTFAAFPLRPRDEVAKWLSDRFLLTDLNHWSPTSLTLEWRYLSGFRDTDCPTRVLAERALDRSIVGEQALASLGDKQPRRIPPQALSPDLFVQPATAALNSKHWDTAVGIFEGLTRMIPTDHDAWNNLGFCQLATNPQEALSSLEHAMSLRHGDTVVSAANRALALHLLHRDDEALVVADQHIDAVESAHHTAVMWKHPSEEVNTLLDDVEPVAYLQQLRAHILGKDCEQYPVNAN
;
A
#
# COMPACT_ATOMS: atom_id res chain seq x y z
N MET A 1 -19.27 10.79 31.15
CA MET A 1 -20.15 10.40 30.02
C MET A 1 -20.18 11.56 29.04
N LEU A 2 -19.21 11.62 28.14
CA LEU A 2 -19.27 12.54 27.00
C LEU A 2 -19.96 11.75 25.90
N GLY A 3 -21.14 12.22 25.50
CA GLY A 3 -21.95 11.59 24.47
C GLY A 3 -21.18 11.59 23.16
N ARG A 4 -20.97 10.40 22.60
CA ARG A 4 -20.62 10.26 21.19
C ARG A 4 -21.70 10.99 20.38
N GLU A 5 -21.31 11.82 19.43
CA GLU A 5 -22.22 12.18 18.35
C GLU A 5 -22.67 10.88 17.69
N ILE A 6 -23.93 10.53 17.94
CA ILE A 6 -24.61 9.49 17.20
C ILE A 6 -24.72 10.06 15.78
N PRO A 7 -24.19 9.39 14.74
CA PRO A 7 -24.35 9.85 13.38
C PRO A 7 -25.84 10.10 13.15
N VAL A 8 -26.17 11.34 12.84
CA VAL A 8 -27.53 11.80 12.59
C VAL A 8 -28.15 10.84 11.59
N ARG A 9 -29.32 10.27 11.95
CA ARG A 9 -30.14 9.46 11.03
C ARG A 9 -30.26 10.19 9.70
N SER A 10 -29.57 9.73 8.67
CA SER A 10 -29.72 10.28 7.32
C SER A 10 -30.87 9.58 6.62
N ILE A 11 -31.85 10.39 6.28
CA ILE A 11 -32.89 10.11 5.31
C ILE A 11 -32.20 10.23 3.95
N ALA A 12 -32.20 9.14 3.16
CA ALA A 12 -31.62 9.03 1.81
C ALA A 12 -30.09 9.19 1.75
N GLY A 13 -29.39 8.14 1.30
CA GLY A 13 -27.94 8.00 1.39
C GLY A 13 -27.10 9.17 0.86
N ARG A 14 -25.98 9.42 1.55
CA ARG A 14 -24.68 9.98 1.08
C ARG A 14 -23.85 10.51 2.27
N GLU A 15 -23.17 9.61 2.96
CA GLU A 15 -21.73 9.81 3.12
C GLU A 15 -21.09 8.70 2.28
N ASP A 16 -20.28 9.06 1.30
CA ASP A 16 -19.58 8.08 0.47
C ASP A 16 -18.48 7.48 1.35
N PHE A 17 -18.74 6.29 1.91
CA PHE A 17 -17.77 5.57 2.72
C PHE A 17 -16.44 5.48 1.97
N ASP A 18 -15.38 5.98 2.60
CA ASP A 18 -14.01 5.83 2.12
C ASP A 18 -13.07 5.55 3.27
N ALA A 19 -12.48 4.36 3.26
CA ALA A 19 -11.55 3.96 4.30
C ALA A 19 -10.31 4.86 4.33
N ALA A 20 -9.81 5.31 3.17
CA ALA A 20 -8.64 6.18 3.07
C ALA A 20 -8.96 7.61 3.53
N GLU A 21 -10.10 8.17 3.11
CA GLU A 21 -10.53 9.50 3.55
C GLU A 21 -10.81 9.54 5.07
N LEU A 22 -11.47 8.51 5.60
CA LEU A 22 -11.70 8.40 7.04
C LEU A 22 -10.38 8.32 7.80
N ARG A 23 -9.38 7.60 7.26
CA ARG A 23 -8.04 7.57 7.84
C ARG A 23 -7.42 8.96 7.84
N LEU A 24 -7.31 9.62 6.69
CA LEU A 24 -6.72 10.96 6.56
C LEU A 24 -7.40 11.99 7.47
N ARG A 25 -8.74 11.97 7.53
CA ARG A 25 -9.53 12.91 8.35
C ARG A 25 -9.27 12.75 9.85
N HIS A 26 -9.05 11.51 10.29
CA HIS A 26 -8.98 11.16 11.72
C HIS A 26 -7.56 10.75 12.14
N GLU A 27 -6.54 10.92 11.30
CA GLU A 27 -5.24 10.33 11.57
C GLU A 27 -4.52 10.90 12.79
N HIS A 28 -4.81 12.16 13.09
CA HIS A 28 -4.29 12.93 14.22
C HIS A 28 -5.18 12.85 15.46
N ASP A 29 -6.39 12.30 15.32
CA ASP A 29 -7.29 12.14 16.45
C ASP A 29 -6.80 11.01 17.35
N GLU A 30 -7.06 11.13 18.66
CA GLU A 30 -6.79 10.02 19.58
C GLU A 30 -7.58 8.77 19.16
N PRO A 31 -7.04 7.54 19.35
CA PRO A 31 -7.67 6.32 18.87
C PRO A 31 -9.16 6.17 19.27
N TYR A 32 -9.53 6.62 20.47
CA TYR A 32 -10.92 6.55 20.95
C TYR A 32 -11.91 7.44 20.20
N GLN A 33 -11.43 8.44 19.46
CA GLN A 33 -12.19 9.38 18.65
C GLN A 33 -12.32 8.92 17.19
N GLN A 34 -11.40 8.08 16.71
CA GLN A 34 -11.40 7.60 15.31
C GLN A 34 -12.53 6.58 15.04
N PRO A 35 -13.12 6.53 13.83
CA PRO A 35 -14.04 5.46 13.44
C PRO A 35 -13.32 4.10 13.32
N THR A 36 -14.07 3.00 13.39
CA THR A 36 -13.50 1.63 13.33
C THR A 36 -12.73 1.39 12.03
N ALA A 37 -13.21 1.94 10.91
CA ALA A 37 -12.50 1.86 9.63
C ALA A 37 -11.13 2.54 9.67
N SER A 38 -11.03 3.75 10.24
CA SER A 38 -9.76 4.49 10.37
C SER A 38 -8.75 3.71 11.22
N LEU A 39 -9.19 3.18 12.37
CA LEU A 39 -8.35 2.36 13.25
C LEU A 39 -7.83 1.11 12.54
N LEU A 40 -8.68 0.43 11.77
CA LEU A 40 -8.30 -0.80 11.06
C LEU A 40 -7.35 -0.52 9.89
N VAL A 41 -7.56 0.58 9.17
CA VAL A 41 -6.62 1.06 8.13
C VAL A 41 -5.28 1.40 8.76
N GLY A 42 -5.26 2.23 9.81
CA GLY A 42 -4.04 2.60 10.53
C GLY A 42 -3.27 1.38 11.02
N LEU A 43 -3.95 0.43 11.69
CA LEU A 43 -3.34 -0.81 12.15
C LEU A 43 -2.74 -1.63 11.00
N ARG A 44 -3.48 -1.83 9.91
CA ARG A 44 -2.99 -2.55 8.73
C ARG A 44 -1.76 -1.86 8.14
N ASP A 45 -1.76 -0.54 8.05
CA ASP A 45 -0.69 0.24 7.43
C ASP A 45 0.58 0.23 8.30
N THR A 46 0.44 0.32 9.63
CA THR A 46 1.53 0.14 10.60
C THR A 46 2.21 -1.23 10.40
N ILE A 47 1.42 -2.30 10.32
CA ILE A 47 1.92 -3.66 10.15
C ILE A 47 2.55 -3.86 8.78
N SER A 48 1.92 -3.34 7.72
CA SER A 48 2.40 -3.45 6.34
C SER A 48 3.73 -2.72 6.14
N THR A 49 3.85 -1.54 6.74
CA THR A 49 5.09 -0.75 6.74
C THR A 49 6.20 -1.50 7.49
N GLY A 50 5.90 -2.03 8.68
CA GLY A 50 6.84 -2.86 9.44
C GLY A 50 7.29 -4.10 8.67
N ALA A 51 6.36 -4.80 8.01
CA ALA A 51 6.64 -6.00 7.23
C ALA A 51 7.55 -5.77 6.01
N TYR A 52 7.56 -4.55 5.47
CA TYR A 52 8.39 -4.20 4.32
C TYR A 52 9.69 -3.49 4.71
N LYS A 53 9.60 -2.47 5.57
CA LYS A 53 10.72 -1.59 5.96
C LYS A 53 11.49 -2.09 7.19
N GLY A 54 10.92 -3.01 7.97
CA GLY A 54 11.52 -3.50 9.23
C GLY A 54 11.42 -2.51 10.41
N ALA A 55 10.88 -1.32 10.19
CA ALA A 55 10.62 -0.32 11.23
C ALA A 55 9.19 -0.49 11.77
N THR A 56 9.05 -1.21 12.89
CA THR A 56 7.73 -1.54 13.47
C THR A 56 7.34 -0.52 14.54
N ASN A 57 6.25 0.20 14.34
CA ASN A 57 5.65 1.04 15.39
C ASN A 57 4.66 0.22 16.23
N THR A 58 5.18 -0.72 17.02
CA THR A 58 4.34 -1.63 17.83
C THR A 58 3.46 -0.87 18.83
N GLY A 59 3.93 0.27 19.34
CA GLY A 59 3.16 1.09 20.30
C GLY A 59 1.87 1.66 19.69
N GLU A 60 1.96 2.22 18.49
CA GLU A 60 0.78 2.72 17.77
C GLU A 60 -0.16 1.57 17.36
N GLY A 61 0.40 0.46 16.87
CA GLY A 61 -0.39 -0.74 16.54
C GLY A 61 -1.17 -1.29 17.74
N LEU A 62 -0.55 -1.34 18.92
CA LEU A 62 -1.22 -1.75 20.16
C LEU A 62 -2.32 -0.76 20.60
N ALA A 63 -2.13 0.53 20.36
CA ALA A 63 -3.15 1.54 20.66
C ALA A 63 -4.40 1.36 19.79
N TYR A 64 -4.22 1.13 18.48
CA TYR A 64 -5.33 0.81 17.59
C TYR A 64 -6.01 -0.51 17.96
N TRP A 65 -5.22 -1.55 18.25
CA TRP A 65 -5.75 -2.85 18.67
C TRP A 65 -6.60 -2.75 19.95
N GLY A 66 -6.06 -2.13 21.00
CA GLY A 66 -6.75 -2.03 22.29
C GLY A 66 -8.06 -1.24 22.19
N GLU A 67 -8.12 -0.22 21.33
CA GLU A 67 -9.37 0.51 21.09
C GLU A 67 -10.40 -0.33 20.33
N LEU A 68 -9.97 -1.14 19.35
CA LEU A 68 -10.84 -2.06 18.61
C LEU A 68 -11.41 -3.14 19.53
N GLU A 69 -10.60 -3.71 20.42
CA GLU A 69 -11.04 -4.65 21.46
C GLU A 69 -12.03 -4.00 22.44
N ARG A 70 -11.76 -2.76 22.88
CA ARG A 70 -12.67 -2.00 23.74
C ARG A 70 -14.03 -1.75 23.07
N ARG A 71 -14.06 -1.72 21.74
CA ARG A 71 -15.29 -1.64 20.93
C ARG A 71 -15.92 -3.00 20.68
N GLU A 72 -15.41 -4.08 21.27
CA GLU A 72 -15.85 -5.46 21.04
C GLU A 72 -15.82 -5.81 19.54
N PHE A 73 -14.99 -5.11 18.74
CA PHE A 73 -14.76 -5.50 17.35
C PHE A 73 -13.92 -6.79 17.37
N PRO A 74 -14.26 -7.83 16.58
CA PRO A 74 -13.57 -9.12 16.60
C PRO A 74 -12.22 -9.00 15.87
N ILE A 75 -11.31 -8.19 16.40
CA ILE A 75 -10.08 -7.79 15.72
C ILE A 75 -9.15 -8.97 15.47
N GLU A 76 -8.97 -9.86 16.45
CA GLU A 76 -8.18 -11.07 16.31
C GLU A 76 -8.66 -11.93 15.12
N HIS A 77 -9.97 -12.15 15.04
CA HIS A 77 -10.61 -12.90 13.96
C HIS A 77 -10.41 -12.22 12.60
N VAL A 78 -10.60 -10.90 12.52
CA VAL A 78 -10.45 -10.11 11.28
C VAL A 78 -8.98 -10.06 10.83
N MET A 79 -8.03 -9.92 11.75
CA MET A 79 -6.60 -9.90 11.44
C MET A 79 -6.12 -11.26 10.97
N ALA A 80 -6.51 -12.34 11.66
CA ALA A 80 -6.15 -13.70 11.32
C ALA A 80 -6.75 -14.18 9.97
N GLY A 81 -8.03 -13.88 9.72
CA GLY A 81 -8.74 -14.40 8.54
C GLY A 81 -8.91 -13.44 7.37
N GLY A 82 -8.88 -12.13 7.62
CA GLY A 82 -9.23 -11.10 6.64
C GLY A 82 -8.08 -10.22 6.15
N ILE A 83 -6.99 -10.09 6.92
CA ILE A 83 -5.86 -9.16 6.63
C ILE A 83 -4.51 -9.88 6.49
N SER A 84 -4.30 -11.03 7.16
CA SER A 84 -3.04 -11.79 7.09
C SER A 84 -2.60 -12.16 5.67
N ASP A 85 -3.55 -12.39 4.74
CA ASP A 85 -3.24 -12.68 3.33
C ASP A 85 -2.54 -11.50 2.62
N SER A 86 -2.96 -10.26 2.87
CA SER A 86 -2.31 -9.08 2.29
C SER A 86 -0.95 -8.82 2.90
N ILE A 87 -0.79 -9.01 4.22
CA ILE A 87 0.51 -8.89 4.90
C ILE A 87 1.48 -9.97 4.41
N ALA A 88 1.01 -11.21 4.24
CA ALA A 88 1.84 -12.30 3.68
C ALA A 88 2.38 -11.97 2.29
N THR A 89 1.58 -11.28 1.48
CA THR A 89 2.00 -10.79 0.16
C THR A 89 3.12 -9.76 0.28
N ILE A 90 3.00 -8.81 1.20
CA ILE A 90 4.04 -7.79 1.46
C ILE A 90 5.34 -8.43 1.94
N ILE A 91 5.28 -9.39 2.86
CA ILE A 91 6.47 -10.13 3.33
C ILE A 91 7.14 -10.87 2.17
N ALA A 92 6.36 -11.54 1.32
CA ALA A 92 6.92 -12.20 0.14
C ALA A 92 7.57 -11.21 -0.83
N LEU A 93 6.98 -10.01 -1.00
CA LEU A 93 7.56 -8.95 -1.81
C LEU A 93 8.82 -8.37 -1.18
N SER A 94 8.88 -8.17 0.14
CA SER A 94 10.09 -7.68 0.81
C SER A 94 11.28 -8.63 0.62
N VAL A 95 11.02 -9.94 0.57
CA VAL A 95 12.04 -10.97 0.24
C VAL A 95 12.34 -11.03 -1.26
N ALA A 96 11.33 -10.91 -2.13
CA ALA A 96 11.49 -11.02 -3.58
C ALA A 96 12.21 -9.81 -4.20
N THR A 97 11.95 -8.60 -3.68
CA THR A 97 12.41 -7.34 -4.25
C THR A 97 13.95 -7.30 -4.44
N PRO A 98 14.80 -7.59 -3.43
CA PRO A 98 16.26 -7.61 -3.63
C PRO A 98 16.73 -8.64 -4.65
N ILE A 99 16.04 -9.79 -4.75
CA ILE A 99 16.40 -10.85 -5.71
C ILE A 99 16.09 -10.40 -7.14
N LEU A 100 14.93 -9.77 -7.35
CA LEU A 100 14.56 -9.20 -8.65
C LEU A 100 15.57 -8.14 -9.10
N PHE A 101 16.00 -7.31 -8.16
CA PHE A 101 17.03 -6.28 -8.35
C PHE A 101 18.38 -6.89 -8.75
N ALA A 102 18.89 -7.85 -7.97
CA ALA A 102 20.16 -8.53 -8.24
C ALA A 102 20.17 -9.29 -9.58
N LYS A 103 19.01 -9.78 -10.03
CA LYS A 103 18.85 -10.46 -11.32
C LYS A 103 18.53 -9.55 -12.50
N GLU A 104 18.50 -8.23 -12.29
CA GLU A 104 18.15 -7.24 -13.32
C GLU A 104 16.79 -7.58 -13.99
N LEU A 105 15.86 -8.16 -13.23
CA LEU A 105 14.51 -8.52 -13.71
C LEU A 105 13.52 -7.38 -13.56
N THR A 106 13.90 -6.38 -12.79
CA THR A 106 13.12 -5.17 -12.59
C THR A 106 13.34 -4.17 -13.73
N PRO A 107 12.42 -3.20 -13.95
CA PRO A 107 12.61 -2.10 -14.91
C PRO A 107 13.89 -1.26 -14.71
N PHE A 108 14.64 -1.55 -13.65
CA PHE A 108 15.63 -0.70 -13.00
C PHE A 108 17.10 -1.05 -13.36
N GLY A 109 17.35 -2.11 -14.15
CA GLY A 109 18.71 -2.52 -14.55
C GLY A 109 19.70 -2.76 -13.39
N ARG A 110 21.02 -2.57 -13.63
CA ARG A 110 22.10 -2.67 -12.61
C ARG A 110 22.13 -1.54 -11.57
N ALA A 111 21.24 -0.56 -11.66
CA ALA A 111 21.17 0.58 -10.73
C ALA A 111 20.76 0.17 -9.30
N ALA A 112 20.43 -1.10 -9.11
CA ALA A 112 20.05 -1.75 -7.86
C ALA A 112 21.09 -1.71 -6.72
N GLY A 113 22.36 -1.43 -7.01
CA GLY A 113 23.41 -1.37 -5.97
C GLY A 113 23.12 -0.35 -4.86
N ALA A 114 22.28 0.66 -5.11
CA ALA A 114 21.82 1.64 -4.11
C ALA A 114 20.67 1.14 -3.22
N LEU A 115 19.98 0.06 -3.61
CA LEU A 115 18.86 -0.55 -2.85
C LEU A 115 19.30 -1.75 -2.01
N GLU A 116 20.52 -2.25 -2.25
CA GLU A 116 21.17 -3.27 -1.43
C GLU A 116 21.56 -2.74 -0.03
N ASP A 117 21.77 -1.43 0.12
CA ASP A 117 22.43 -0.86 1.31
C ASP A 117 21.48 -0.40 2.43
N THR A 118 20.43 -1.19 2.68
CA THR A 118 19.69 -1.10 3.94
C THR A 118 19.63 -2.48 4.55
N SER A 119 20.54 -2.79 5.47
CA SER A 119 20.36 -3.96 6.35
C SER A 119 18.98 -3.83 6.98
N ASN A 120 18.11 -4.80 6.65
CA ASN A 120 16.77 -4.87 7.17
C ASN A 120 16.69 -6.24 7.88
N PRO A 121 16.95 -6.28 9.21
CA PRO A 121 17.01 -7.51 9.98
C PRO A 121 15.73 -8.34 9.87
N HIS A 122 14.57 -7.68 9.71
CA HIS A 122 13.28 -8.35 9.51
C HIS A 122 13.23 -9.11 8.18
N ARG A 123 13.62 -8.44 7.09
CA ARG A 123 13.74 -9.08 5.77
C ARG A 123 14.77 -10.21 5.77
N GLU A 124 15.89 -10.03 6.46
CA GLU A 124 16.92 -11.07 6.61
C GLU A 124 16.37 -12.30 7.34
N ALA A 125 15.61 -12.11 8.42
CA ALA A 125 14.97 -13.18 9.17
C ALA A 125 13.96 -13.96 8.31
N TRP A 126 13.08 -13.26 7.59
CA TRP A 126 12.14 -13.91 6.67
C TRP A 126 12.83 -14.61 5.50
N THR A 127 13.89 -14.02 4.96
CA THR A 127 14.71 -14.64 3.91
C THR A 127 15.31 -15.96 4.41
N ALA A 128 15.86 -15.97 5.63
CA ALA A 128 16.42 -17.17 6.25
C ALA A 128 15.35 -18.24 6.49
N ALA A 129 14.19 -17.85 7.05
CA ALA A 129 13.07 -18.76 7.31
C ALA A 129 12.54 -19.42 6.03
N LEU A 130 12.31 -18.63 4.98
CA LEU A 130 11.81 -19.14 3.70
C LEU A 130 12.84 -20.01 2.97
N ARG A 131 14.12 -19.65 3.03
CA ARG A 131 15.20 -20.47 2.44
C ARG A 131 15.27 -21.84 3.10
N ALA A 132 15.30 -21.89 4.42
CA ALA A 132 15.34 -23.14 5.15
C ALA A 132 14.05 -23.97 4.99
N ALA A 133 12.88 -23.32 4.86
CA ALA A 133 11.63 -24.01 4.55
C ALA A 133 11.62 -24.61 3.14
N ASN A 134 12.18 -23.92 2.15
CA ASN A 134 12.35 -24.42 0.77
C ASN A 134 13.27 -25.66 0.74
N GLU A 135 14.40 -25.60 1.44
CA GLU A 135 15.33 -26.73 1.57
C GLU A 135 14.65 -27.93 2.25
N SER A 136 13.92 -27.70 3.34
CA SER A 136 13.17 -28.75 4.03
C SER A 136 12.12 -29.39 3.12
N ALA A 137 11.34 -28.58 2.40
CA ALA A 137 10.31 -29.05 1.48
C ALA A 137 10.87 -29.90 0.33
N ARG A 138 12.04 -29.54 -0.21
CA ARG A 138 12.74 -30.30 -1.27
C ARG A 138 13.21 -31.67 -0.78
N ASN A 139 13.52 -31.81 0.50
CA ASN A 139 14.03 -33.05 1.09
C ASN A 139 12.93 -33.97 1.65
N GLN A 140 11.65 -33.57 1.62
CA GLN A 140 10.52 -34.34 2.17
C GLN A 140 9.55 -34.78 1.06
N PRO A 141 9.58 -36.04 0.58
CA PRO A 141 8.72 -36.53 -0.51
C PRO A 141 7.21 -36.40 -0.27
N SER A 142 6.79 -36.38 0.99
CA SER A 142 5.39 -36.22 1.41
C SER A 142 4.90 -34.77 1.44
N SER A 143 5.80 -33.80 1.31
CA SER A 143 5.43 -32.38 1.29
C SER A 143 4.69 -32.05 -0.01
N ARG A 144 3.58 -31.32 0.08
CA ARG A 144 2.89 -30.78 -1.11
C ARG A 144 3.75 -29.79 -1.90
N LEU A 145 4.82 -29.28 -1.28
CA LEU A 145 5.81 -28.40 -1.88
C LEU A 145 6.97 -29.18 -2.54
N HIS A 146 7.06 -30.51 -2.32
CA HIS A 146 8.10 -31.34 -2.93
C HIS A 146 7.88 -31.45 -4.44
N GLY A 147 8.86 -30.99 -5.21
CA GLY A 147 8.77 -30.95 -6.67
C GLY A 147 7.81 -29.89 -7.22
N PHE A 148 7.26 -29.01 -6.37
CA PHE A 148 6.45 -27.88 -6.80
C PHE A 148 7.31 -26.92 -7.62
N LYS A 149 6.96 -26.76 -8.90
CA LYS A 149 7.55 -25.75 -9.79
C LYS A 149 6.50 -24.67 -10.04
N PRO A 150 6.63 -23.49 -9.42
CA PRO A 150 5.70 -22.41 -9.70
C PRO A 150 5.83 -22.00 -11.17
N SER A 151 4.70 -21.85 -11.85
CA SER A 151 4.72 -21.40 -13.24
C SER A 151 5.26 -19.96 -13.29
N ALA A 152 6.20 -19.69 -14.20
CA ALA A 152 6.72 -18.35 -14.45
C ALA A 152 5.58 -17.34 -14.65
N ARG A 153 4.52 -17.73 -15.36
CA ARG A 153 3.30 -16.92 -15.53
C ARG A 153 2.61 -16.53 -14.22
N SER A 154 2.48 -17.45 -13.27
CA SER A 154 1.85 -17.19 -11.96
C SER A 154 2.71 -16.25 -11.11
N VAL A 155 4.01 -16.52 -11.05
CA VAL A 155 4.96 -15.67 -10.32
C VAL A 155 5.03 -14.28 -10.95
N ARG A 156 5.06 -14.20 -12.28
CA ARG A 156 5.00 -12.94 -13.02
C ARG A 156 3.66 -12.23 -12.85
N SER A 157 2.56 -12.94 -12.62
CA SER A 157 1.28 -12.30 -12.31
C SER A 157 1.28 -11.67 -10.92
N MET A 158 1.97 -12.28 -9.96
CA MET A 158 2.11 -11.76 -8.59
C MET A 158 3.15 -10.62 -8.52
N LEU A 159 4.27 -10.76 -9.24
CA LEU A 159 5.40 -9.82 -9.27
C LEU A 159 5.35 -8.79 -10.40
N GLY A 160 4.45 -8.95 -11.38
CA GLY A 160 4.43 -8.22 -12.68
C GLY A 160 4.59 -6.69 -12.68
N PRO A 161 4.33 -5.98 -11.59
CA PRO A 161 4.63 -4.55 -11.43
C PRO A 161 6.11 -4.27 -11.19
N LEU A 162 6.78 -5.18 -10.47
CA LEU A 162 8.21 -5.14 -10.17
C LEU A 162 9.06 -5.77 -11.27
N VAL A 163 8.47 -6.51 -12.21
CA VAL A 163 9.19 -7.11 -13.36
C VAL A 163 9.12 -6.17 -14.56
N ALA A 164 10.26 -5.93 -15.23
CA ALA A 164 10.30 -5.03 -16.38
C ALA A 164 9.46 -5.53 -17.56
N ARG A 165 8.99 -4.59 -18.37
CA ARG A 165 8.13 -4.86 -19.54
C ARG A 165 8.88 -5.57 -20.66
N ASP A 166 10.17 -5.28 -20.82
CA ASP A 166 11.05 -5.81 -21.87
C ASP A 166 11.61 -7.21 -21.54
N ILE A 167 11.46 -7.68 -20.29
CA ILE A 167 11.86 -9.04 -19.91
C ILE A 167 10.96 -10.05 -20.61
N SER A 168 11.52 -10.91 -21.46
CA SER A 168 10.75 -11.98 -22.09
C SER A 168 10.30 -13.03 -21.07
N ASP A 169 9.25 -13.79 -21.38
CA ASP A 169 8.80 -14.88 -20.50
C ASP A 169 9.88 -15.95 -20.34
N GLU A 170 10.72 -16.16 -21.37
CA GLU A 170 11.87 -17.07 -21.32
C GLU A 170 12.94 -16.57 -20.35
N ARG A 171 13.36 -15.30 -20.46
CA ARG A 171 14.35 -14.69 -19.55
C ARG A 171 13.86 -14.73 -18.09
N PHE A 172 12.58 -14.46 -17.88
CA PHE A 172 11.98 -14.54 -16.55
C PHE A 172 11.95 -15.96 -16.01
N ALA A 173 11.64 -16.96 -16.85
CA ALA A 173 11.64 -18.36 -16.46
C ALA A 173 13.06 -18.89 -16.15
N GLU A 174 14.07 -18.45 -16.90
CA GLU A 174 15.48 -18.76 -16.64
C GLU A 174 15.92 -18.22 -15.29
N ALA A 175 15.63 -16.95 -14.99
CA ALA A 175 16.01 -16.37 -13.72
C ALA A 175 15.27 -17.00 -12.52
N LEU A 176 14.02 -17.44 -12.70
CA LEU A 176 13.31 -18.23 -11.69
C LEU A 176 13.93 -19.62 -11.47
N ALA A 177 14.54 -20.22 -12.50
CA ALA A 177 15.25 -21.49 -12.36
C ALA A 177 16.56 -21.32 -11.60
N GLU A 178 17.25 -20.20 -11.80
CA GLU A 178 18.48 -19.84 -11.05
C GLU A 178 18.21 -19.43 -9.61
N GLU A 179 17.04 -18.85 -9.31
CA GLU A 179 16.65 -18.39 -7.96
C GLU A 179 15.44 -19.15 -7.40
N PRO A 180 15.66 -20.36 -6.87
CA PRO A 180 14.61 -21.15 -6.22
C PRO A 180 13.83 -20.43 -5.13
N LEU A 181 14.47 -19.47 -4.45
CA LEU A 181 13.84 -18.73 -3.36
C LEU A 181 12.78 -17.75 -3.87
N LEU A 182 13.02 -17.08 -5.01
CA LEU A 182 12.06 -16.15 -5.62
C LEU A 182 10.78 -16.89 -6.02
N ALA A 183 10.94 -18.03 -6.67
CA ALA A 183 9.88 -18.96 -7.01
C ALA A 183 9.12 -19.45 -5.76
N PHE A 184 9.83 -19.85 -4.72
CA PHE A 184 9.22 -20.39 -3.49
C PHE A 184 8.47 -19.32 -2.68
N ALA A 185 9.06 -18.13 -2.48
CA ALA A 185 8.48 -17.05 -1.67
C ALA A 185 7.15 -16.54 -2.24
N THR A 186 7.02 -16.54 -3.57
CA THR A 186 5.83 -16.04 -4.29
C THR A 186 4.80 -17.12 -4.60
N ALA A 187 5.06 -18.37 -4.22
CA ALA A 187 4.13 -19.47 -4.43
C ALA A 187 2.85 -19.29 -3.60
N PRO A 188 1.65 -19.55 -4.16
CA PRO A 188 0.39 -19.43 -3.42
C PRO A 188 0.36 -20.24 -2.12
N GLU A 189 0.98 -21.44 -2.12
CA GLU A 189 1.07 -22.28 -0.94
C GLU A 189 1.93 -21.66 0.18
N THR A 190 3.02 -21.00 -0.20
CA THR A 190 3.89 -20.28 0.73
C THR A 190 3.16 -19.07 1.29
N LEU A 191 2.46 -18.30 0.46
CA LEU A 191 1.65 -17.15 0.92
C LEU A 191 0.59 -17.58 1.94
N ARG A 192 -0.15 -18.66 1.66
CA ARG A 192 -1.13 -19.21 2.62
C ARG A 192 -0.49 -19.67 3.93
N ARG A 193 0.75 -20.14 3.89
CA ARG A 193 1.50 -20.60 5.06
C ARG A 193 2.03 -19.43 5.89
N ILE A 194 2.55 -18.38 5.24
CA ILE A 194 2.90 -17.12 5.91
C ILE A 194 1.64 -16.54 6.57
N SER A 195 0.52 -16.50 5.85
CA SER A 195 -0.77 -16.05 6.39
C SER A 195 -1.21 -16.89 7.60
N ALA A 196 -1.12 -18.22 7.52
CA ALA A 196 -1.46 -19.10 8.66
C ALA A 196 -0.55 -18.90 9.88
N TRP A 197 0.74 -18.60 9.66
CA TRP A 197 1.69 -18.25 10.71
C TRP A 197 1.34 -16.90 11.36
N LEU A 198 1.07 -15.86 10.57
CA LEU A 198 0.65 -14.56 11.08
C LEU A 198 -0.65 -14.68 11.88
N ALA A 199 -1.63 -15.43 11.38
CA ALA A 199 -2.86 -15.73 12.08
C ALA A 199 -2.61 -16.40 13.44
N HIS A 200 -1.64 -17.31 13.52
CA HIS A 200 -1.25 -17.90 14.80
C HIS A 200 -0.62 -16.87 15.75
N LEU A 201 0.24 -15.99 15.25
CA LEU A 201 0.81 -14.91 16.08
C LEU A 201 -0.29 -13.99 16.61
N PHE A 202 -1.28 -13.59 15.81
CA PHE A 202 -2.39 -12.77 16.29
C PHE A 202 -3.18 -13.42 17.44
N GLU A 203 -3.22 -14.75 17.50
CA GLU A 203 -3.90 -15.52 18.55
C GLU A 203 -3.03 -15.75 19.81
N THR A 204 -1.70 -15.73 19.68
CA THR A 204 -0.79 -16.16 20.76
C THR A 204 0.17 -15.10 21.27
N ASP A 205 0.60 -14.18 20.40
CA ASP A 205 1.59 -13.15 20.70
C ASP A 205 1.40 -11.96 19.77
N ILE A 206 0.64 -10.97 20.26
CA ILE A 206 0.32 -9.80 19.48
C ILE A 206 1.53 -8.92 19.16
N GLU A 207 2.51 -8.80 20.06
CA GLU A 207 3.69 -7.98 19.80
C GLU A 207 4.50 -8.59 18.65
N ALA A 208 4.66 -9.91 18.65
CA ALA A 208 5.27 -10.63 17.53
C ALA A 208 4.43 -10.53 16.25
N ALA A 209 3.10 -10.52 16.35
CA ALA A 209 2.20 -10.36 15.21
C ALA A 209 2.33 -8.96 14.56
N LEU A 210 2.33 -7.90 15.37
CA LEU A 210 2.51 -6.51 14.93
C LEU A 210 3.92 -6.29 14.35
N ALA A 211 4.93 -6.94 14.92
CA ALA A 211 6.28 -6.95 14.37
C ALA A 211 6.41 -7.82 13.11
N THR A 212 5.39 -8.62 12.78
CA THR A 212 5.41 -9.64 11.73
C THR A 212 6.62 -10.56 11.82
N SER A 213 6.90 -11.04 13.03
CA SER A 213 8.09 -11.83 13.33
C SER A 213 8.16 -13.10 12.49
N ALA A 214 9.32 -13.35 11.90
CA ALA A 214 9.61 -14.58 11.19
C ALA A 214 9.66 -15.78 12.16
N PRO A 215 9.31 -16.99 11.73
CA PRO A 215 9.40 -18.19 12.56
C PRO A 215 10.87 -18.55 12.85
N GLU A 216 11.19 -18.81 14.12
CA GLU A 216 12.55 -19.18 14.56
C GLU A 216 13.01 -20.55 14.02
N HIS A 217 12.05 -21.45 13.74
CA HIS A 217 12.32 -22.82 13.35
C HIS A 217 11.68 -23.15 11.99
N ALA A 218 12.53 -23.23 10.96
CA ALA A 218 12.09 -23.45 9.59
C ALA A 218 11.40 -24.80 9.34
N SER A 219 11.78 -25.85 10.07
CA SER A 219 11.12 -27.16 9.99
C SER A 219 9.68 -27.11 10.52
N THR A 220 9.44 -26.37 11.61
CA THR A 220 8.11 -26.12 12.17
C THR A 220 7.27 -25.31 11.19
N PHE A 221 7.84 -24.26 10.58
CA PHE A 221 7.15 -23.46 9.58
C PHE A 221 6.78 -24.28 8.33
N ALA A 222 7.71 -25.07 7.80
CA ALA A 222 7.47 -25.93 6.63
C ALA A 222 6.35 -26.97 6.85
N ALA A 223 6.13 -27.39 8.09
CA ALA A 223 5.06 -28.30 8.49
C ALA A 223 3.80 -27.59 9.02
N PHE A 224 3.82 -26.26 9.14
CA PHE A 224 2.73 -25.48 9.74
C PHE A 224 1.38 -25.75 9.05
N PRO A 225 0.28 -25.97 9.81
CA PRO A 225 -1.01 -26.28 9.22
C PRO A 225 -1.58 -25.06 8.49
N LEU A 226 -2.15 -25.29 7.32
CA LEU A 226 -2.87 -24.27 6.58
C LEU A 226 -4.27 -24.10 7.17
N ARG A 227 -4.75 -22.86 7.19
CA ARG A 227 -6.09 -22.53 7.66
C ARG A 227 -7.09 -22.53 6.50
N PRO A 228 -8.34 -22.96 6.72
CA PRO A 228 -9.42 -22.72 5.77
C PRO A 228 -9.66 -21.21 5.65
N ARG A 229 -10.25 -20.78 4.52
CA ARG A 229 -10.63 -19.38 4.36
C ARG A 229 -11.76 -19.04 5.31
N ASP A 230 -11.63 -17.91 5.98
CA ASP A 230 -12.65 -17.39 6.86
C ASP A 230 -13.46 -16.31 6.15
N GLU A 231 -14.65 -16.70 5.72
CA GLU A 231 -15.53 -15.84 4.92
C GLU A 231 -16.09 -14.66 5.71
N VAL A 232 -16.31 -14.82 7.02
CA VAL A 232 -16.82 -13.77 7.89
C VAL A 232 -15.72 -12.75 8.19
N ALA A 233 -14.52 -13.20 8.53
CA ALA A 233 -13.37 -12.31 8.69
C ALA A 233 -13.06 -11.53 7.40
N LYS A 234 -13.14 -12.20 6.24
CA LYS A 234 -12.97 -11.55 4.94
C LYS A 234 -14.05 -10.51 4.66
N TRP A 235 -15.31 -10.81 4.98
CA TRP A 235 -16.41 -9.86 4.85
C TRP A 235 -16.23 -8.63 5.74
N LEU A 236 -15.88 -8.82 7.01
CA LEU A 236 -15.61 -7.71 7.94
C LEU A 236 -14.41 -6.86 7.46
N SER A 237 -13.33 -7.51 6.99
CA SER A 237 -12.20 -6.83 6.38
C SER A 237 -12.63 -5.99 5.16
N ASP A 238 -13.38 -6.57 4.20
CA ASP A 238 -13.90 -5.85 3.03
C ASP A 238 -14.78 -4.65 3.45
N ARG A 239 -15.63 -4.85 4.46
CA ARG A 239 -16.56 -3.85 4.98
C ARG A 239 -15.87 -2.61 5.52
N PHE A 240 -14.78 -2.78 6.24
CA PHE A 240 -14.11 -1.68 6.93
C PHE A 240 -12.89 -1.14 6.17
N LEU A 241 -12.32 -1.91 5.23
CA LEU A 241 -11.14 -1.49 4.48
C LEU A 241 -11.45 -1.06 3.04
N LEU A 242 -12.57 -1.48 2.43
CA LEU A 242 -12.83 -1.22 1.00
C LEU A 242 -13.90 -0.18 0.76
N THR A 243 -13.46 0.92 0.16
CA THR A 243 -14.29 2.03 -0.31
C THR A 243 -15.35 1.55 -1.31
N ASP A 244 -14.93 0.94 -2.42
CA ASP A 244 -15.83 0.51 -3.51
C ASP A 244 -16.31 -0.95 -3.35
N LEU A 245 -17.63 -1.16 -3.44
CA LEU A 245 -18.30 -2.47 -3.46
C LEU A 245 -17.89 -3.32 -4.67
N ASN A 246 -17.37 -2.72 -5.74
CA ASN A 246 -16.79 -3.44 -6.88
C ASN A 246 -15.61 -4.33 -6.48
N HIS A 247 -14.86 -3.94 -5.46
CA HIS A 247 -13.68 -4.66 -4.99
C HIS A 247 -13.99 -5.72 -3.93
N TRP A 248 -15.23 -5.78 -3.44
CA TRP A 248 -15.63 -6.79 -2.46
C TRP A 248 -15.69 -8.18 -3.09
N SER A 249 -15.34 -9.19 -2.29
CA SER A 249 -15.50 -10.57 -2.74
C SER A 249 -16.99 -10.93 -2.93
N PRO A 250 -17.35 -11.83 -3.87
CA PRO A 250 -18.73 -12.28 -4.03
C PRO A 250 -19.35 -12.84 -2.73
N THR A 251 -18.52 -13.52 -1.92
CA THR A 251 -18.93 -14.02 -0.61
C THR A 251 -19.19 -12.89 0.37
N SER A 252 -18.33 -11.86 0.43
CA SER A 252 -18.53 -10.67 1.27
C SER A 252 -19.82 -9.94 0.92
N LEU A 253 -20.11 -9.76 -0.38
CA LEU A 253 -21.36 -9.16 -0.85
C LEU A 253 -22.59 -9.99 -0.44
N THR A 254 -22.48 -11.31 -0.50
CA THR A 254 -23.55 -12.23 -0.08
C THR A 254 -23.79 -12.16 1.44
N LEU A 255 -22.72 -12.15 2.25
CA LEU A 255 -22.81 -12.03 3.70
C LEU A 255 -23.38 -10.67 4.12
N GLU A 256 -22.97 -9.59 3.45
CA GLU A 256 -23.53 -8.25 3.63
C GLU A 256 -25.02 -8.21 3.33
N TRP A 257 -25.43 -8.75 2.18
CA TRP A 257 -26.85 -8.81 1.81
C TRP A 257 -27.68 -9.63 2.81
N ARG A 258 -27.13 -10.73 3.33
CA ARG A 258 -27.76 -11.53 4.40
C ARG A 258 -27.88 -10.73 5.70
N TYR A 259 -26.83 -10.02 6.08
CA TYR A 259 -26.83 -9.14 7.26
C TYR A 259 -27.90 -8.04 7.15
N LEU A 260 -27.97 -7.35 6.01
CA LEU A 260 -28.99 -6.34 5.71
C LEU A 260 -30.40 -6.93 5.64
N SER A 261 -30.53 -8.23 5.40
CA SER A 261 -31.79 -8.98 5.45
C SER A 261 -32.18 -9.46 6.85
N GLY A 262 -31.39 -9.11 7.88
CA GLY A 262 -31.68 -9.44 9.28
C GLY A 262 -30.97 -10.70 9.80
N PHE A 263 -30.19 -11.38 8.96
CA PHE A 263 -29.36 -12.50 9.43
C PHE A 263 -28.18 -11.98 10.27
N ARG A 264 -27.74 -12.74 11.28
CA ARG A 264 -26.63 -12.36 12.17
C ARG A 264 -25.71 -13.57 12.32
N ASP A 265 -24.57 -13.52 11.62
CA ASP A 265 -23.58 -14.60 11.55
C ASP A 265 -22.18 -14.05 11.85
N THR A 266 -22.10 -13.22 12.88
CA THR A 266 -20.87 -12.56 13.29
C THR A 266 -21.00 -12.11 14.74
N ASP A 267 -19.88 -12.19 15.45
CA ASP A 267 -19.76 -11.66 16.81
C ASP A 267 -19.54 -10.12 16.81
N CYS A 268 -19.42 -9.49 15.63
CA CYS A 268 -19.25 -8.06 15.52
C CYS A 268 -20.52 -7.30 15.99
N PRO A 269 -20.41 -6.38 16.95
CA PRO A 269 -21.56 -5.66 17.49
C PRO A 269 -22.30 -4.87 16.41
N THR A 270 -23.63 -4.90 16.48
CA THR A 270 -24.48 -4.17 15.50
C THR A 270 -24.18 -2.68 15.47
N ARG A 271 -23.75 -2.09 16.60
CA ARG A 271 -23.32 -0.67 16.66
C ARG A 271 -22.08 -0.38 15.82
N VAL A 272 -21.14 -1.31 15.73
CA VAL A 272 -19.90 -1.16 14.94
C VAL A 272 -20.21 -1.38 13.47
N LEU A 273 -21.01 -2.40 13.15
CA LEU A 273 -21.51 -2.60 11.79
C LEU A 273 -22.30 -1.38 11.29
N ALA A 274 -23.08 -0.72 12.16
CA ALA A 274 -23.84 0.47 11.81
C ALA A 274 -22.99 1.70 11.45
N GLU A 275 -21.68 1.70 11.71
CA GLU A 275 -20.78 2.78 11.26
C GLU A 275 -20.73 2.92 9.74
N ARG A 276 -21.06 1.86 8.99
CA ARG A 276 -21.24 1.90 7.53
C ARG A 276 -22.66 1.51 7.15
N ALA A 277 -23.47 2.47 6.72
CA ALA A 277 -24.81 2.19 6.19
C ALA A 277 -24.72 1.83 4.70
N LEU A 278 -25.31 0.70 4.31
CA LEU A 278 -25.40 0.26 2.91
C LEU A 278 -26.86 -0.04 2.55
N ASP A 279 -27.23 0.25 1.30
CA ASP A 279 -28.53 -0.12 0.77
C ASP A 279 -28.51 -1.59 0.31
N ARG A 280 -29.49 -2.37 0.77
CA ARG A 280 -29.61 -3.78 0.45
C ARG A 280 -29.80 -4.04 -1.05
N SER A 281 -30.51 -3.17 -1.78
CA SER A 281 -30.68 -3.33 -3.23
C SER A 281 -29.37 -3.13 -3.96
N ILE A 282 -28.59 -2.10 -3.58
CA ILE A 282 -27.27 -1.82 -4.17
C ILE A 282 -26.32 -3.00 -3.95
N VAL A 283 -26.22 -3.51 -2.72
CA VAL A 283 -25.38 -4.68 -2.42
C VAL A 283 -25.86 -5.92 -3.18
N GLY A 284 -27.18 -6.12 -3.30
CA GLY A 284 -27.76 -7.25 -4.03
C GLY A 284 -27.51 -7.18 -5.54
N GLU A 285 -27.67 -6.01 -6.16
CA GLU A 285 -27.34 -5.76 -7.56
C GLU A 285 -25.85 -6.02 -7.82
N GLN A 286 -24.99 -5.56 -6.90
CA GLN A 286 -23.56 -5.75 -7.01
C GLN A 286 -23.14 -7.22 -6.85
N ALA A 287 -23.79 -7.96 -5.93
CA ALA A 287 -23.60 -9.39 -5.78
C ALA A 287 -23.96 -10.14 -7.08
N LEU A 288 -25.10 -9.80 -7.69
CA LEU A 288 -25.53 -10.38 -8.97
C LEU A 288 -24.57 -10.02 -10.12
N ALA A 289 -24.12 -8.78 -10.20
CA ALA A 289 -23.14 -8.34 -11.19
C ALA A 289 -21.83 -9.13 -11.06
N SER A 290 -21.36 -9.38 -9.83
CA SER A 290 -20.13 -10.14 -9.57
C SER A 290 -20.19 -11.60 -10.04
N LEU A 291 -21.39 -12.21 -10.11
CA LEU A 291 -21.58 -13.57 -10.63
C LEU A 291 -21.53 -13.63 -12.17
N GLY A 292 -21.82 -12.51 -12.83
CA GLY A 292 -21.79 -12.38 -14.29
C GLY A 292 -20.40 -12.07 -14.87
N ASP A 293 -19.47 -11.59 -14.04
CA ASP A 293 -18.10 -11.27 -14.44
C ASP A 293 -17.29 -12.55 -14.73
N LYS A 294 -16.89 -12.73 -15.99
CA LYS A 294 -16.02 -13.85 -16.40
C LYS A 294 -14.54 -13.59 -16.11
N GLN A 295 -14.17 -12.36 -15.80
CA GLN A 295 -12.79 -12.02 -15.43
C GLN A 295 -12.65 -12.05 -13.90
N PRO A 296 -11.59 -12.69 -13.37
CA PRO A 296 -11.26 -12.53 -11.96
C PRO A 296 -11.00 -11.05 -11.73
N ARG A 297 -11.86 -10.40 -10.93
CA ARG A 297 -11.63 -9.03 -10.47
C ARG A 297 -10.26 -9.02 -9.79
N ARG A 298 -9.28 -8.35 -10.40
CA ARG A 298 -7.96 -8.18 -9.79
C ARG A 298 -8.18 -7.24 -8.62
N ILE A 299 -8.37 -7.82 -7.44
CA ILE A 299 -8.23 -7.10 -6.19
C ILE A 299 -6.76 -6.67 -6.16
N PRO A 300 -6.44 -5.37 -6.28
CA PRO A 300 -5.06 -4.93 -6.08
C PRO A 300 -4.64 -5.44 -4.71
N PRO A 301 -3.39 -5.88 -4.49
CA PRO A 301 -2.94 -6.14 -3.13
C PRO A 301 -3.10 -4.84 -2.33
N GLN A 302 -4.18 -4.72 -1.56
CA GLN A 302 -4.66 -3.49 -0.91
C GLN A 302 -3.68 -2.93 0.13
N ALA A 303 -2.59 -3.64 0.38
CA ALA A 303 -1.56 -3.29 1.32
C ALA A 303 -0.25 -2.81 0.64
N LEU A 304 -0.24 -2.74 -0.69
CA LEU A 304 0.89 -2.27 -1.49
C LEU A 304 0.76 -0.75 -1.70
N SER A 305 1.00 0.03 -0.66
CA SER A 305 0.98 1.50 -0.73
C SER A 305 2.16 2.03 -1.56
N PRO A 306 1.98 3.10 -2.35
CA PRO A 306 3.09 3.82 -2.99
C PRO A 306 4.20 4.25 -2.02
N ASP A 307 3.87 4.53 -0.75
CA ASP A 307 4.83 4.95 0.29
C ASP A 307 5.91 3.91 0.60
N LEU A 308 5.66 2.64 0.28
CA LEU A 308 6.64 1.57 0.39
C LEU A 308 7.80 1.77 -0.60
N PHE A 309 7.56 2.50 -1.68
CA PHE A 309 8.45 2.65 -2.82
C PHE A 309 9.05 4.06 -2.94
N VAL A 310 8.57 5.04 -2.19
CA VAL A 310 9.12 6.40 -2.14
C VAL A 310 10.61 6.39 -1.82
N GLN A 311 11.02 5.74 -0.73
CA GLN A 311 12.43 5.68 -0.32
C GLN A 311 13.33 5.03 -1.40
N PRO A 312 12.98 3.85 -1.95
CA PRO A 312 13.67 3.30 -3.12
C PRO A 312 13.75 4.23 -4.33
N ALA A 313 12.66 4.93 -4.65
CA ALA A 313 12.60 5.85 -5.77
C ALA A 313 13.49 7.08 -5.53
N THR A 314 13.43 7.69 -4.35
CA THR A 314 14.30 8.81 -3.94
C THR A 314 15.78 8.44 -4.01
N ALA A 315 16.16 7.24 -3.54
CA ALA A 315 17.53 6.75 -3.66
C ALA A 315 17.99 6.60 -5.13
N ALA A 316 17.10 6.12 -6.01
CA ALA A 316 17.36 6.05 -7.44
C ALA A 316 17.49 7.43 -8.08
N LEU A 317 16.63 8.38 -7.72
CA LEU A 317 16.69 9.78 -8.16
C LEU A 317 18.01 10.44 -7.72
N ASN A 318 18.40 10.32 -6.44
CA ASN A 318 19.68 10.85 -5.94
C ASN A 318 20.90 10.26 -6.67
N SER A 319 20.79 9.02 -7.13
CA SER A 319 21.81 8.35 -7.94
C SER A 319 21.71 8.65 -9.44
N LYS A 320 20.81 9.56 -9.86
CA LYS A 320 20.51 9.93 -11.26
C LYS A 320 20.02 8.79 -12.14
N HIS A 321 19.44 7.75 -11.54
CA HIS A 321 18.77 6.67 -12.24
C HIS A 321 17.29 7.02 -12.42
N TRP A 322 16.99 8.02 -13.25
CA TRP A 322 15.65 8.57 -13.42
C TRP A 322 14.64 7.54 -13.94
N ASP A 323 15.01 6.80 -14.99
CA ASP A 323 14.19 5.73 -15.57
C ASP A 323 13.81 4.67 -14.53
N THR A 324 14.71 4.45 -13.56
CA THR A 324 14.46 3.52 -12.46
C THR A 324 13.33 4.01 -11.56
N ALA A 325 13.41 5.26 -11.11
CA ALA A 325 12.37 5.85 -10.25
C ALA A 325 11.00 5.92 -10.97
N VAL A 326 11.00 6.29 -12.27
CA VAL A 326 9.80 6.30 -13.11
C VAL A 326 9.18 4.90 -13.21
N GLY A 327 9.99 3.87 -13.51
CA GLY A 327 9.49 2.51 -13.70
C GLY A 327 8.82 1.90 -12.44
N ILE A 328 9.22 2.35 -11.23
CA ILE A 328 8.63 1.93 -9.96
C ILE A 328 7.15 2.33 -9.94
N PHE A 329 6.90 3.63 -10.13
CA PHE A 329 5.55 4.17 -10.05
C PHE A 329 4.72 3.84 -11.30
N GLU A 330 5.31 3.67 -12.49
CA GLU A 330 4.61 3.07 -13.63
C GLU A 330 4.16 1.62 -13.37
N GLY A 331 4.90 0.89 -12.53
CA GLY A 331 4.50 -0.43 -12.03
C GLY A 331 3.27 -0.32 -11.15
N LEU A 332 3.33 0.56 -10.15
CA LEU A 332 2.26 0.78 -9.19
C LEU A 332 0.96 1.27 -9.84
N THR A 333 1.03 2.23 -10.76
CA THR A 333 -0.17 2.72 -11.48
C THR A 333 -0.82 1.65 -12.36
N ARG A 334 -0.10 0.60 -12.78
CA ARG A 334 -0.72 -0.56 -13.46
C ARG A 334 -1.40 -1.52 -12.49
N MET A 335 -0.93 -1.59 -11.26
CA MET A 335 -1.54 -2.41 -10.21
C MET A 335 -2.79 -1.77 -9.64
N ILE A 336 -2.66 -0.49 -9.34
CA ILE A 336 -3.63 0.33 -8.64
C ILE A 336 -3.88 1.56 -9.52
N PRO A 337 -4.56 1.39 -10.67
CA PRO A 337 -4.77 2.48 -11.63
C PRO A 337 -5.59 3.64 -11.09
N THR A 338 -6.26 3.44 -9.95
CA THR A 338 -7.06 4.45 -9.26
C THR A 338 -6.35 5.07 -8.06
N ASP A 339 -5.05 4.79 -7.86
CA ASP A 339 -4.27 5.32 -6.75
C ASP A 339 -3.59 6.64 -7.13
N HIS A 340 -4.10 7.75 -6.58
CA HIS A 340 -3.62 9.08 -6.91
C HIS A 340 -2.17 9.32 -6.46
N ASP A 341 -1.72 8.74 -5.34
CA ASP A 341 -0.35 8.86 -4.86
C ASP A 341 0.64 8.15 -5.79
N ALA A 342 0.26 6.98 -6.33
CA ALA A 342 1.07 6.29 -7.33
C ALA A 342 1.26 7.15 -8.58
N TRP A 343 0.20 7.83 -9.04
CA TRP A 343 0.25 8.71 -10.20
C TRP A 343 0.98 10.03 -9.94
N ASN A 344 0.80 10.61 -8.75
CA ASN A 344 1.53 11.81 -8.34
C ASN A 344 3.04 11.53 -8.25
N ASN A 345 3.42 10.42 -7.62
CA ASN A 345 4.82 9.99 -7.53
C ASN A 345 5.41 9.63 -8.90
N LEU A 346 4.62 9.04 -9.80
CA LEU A 346 5.05 8.83 -11.19
C LEU A 346 5.38 10.17 -11.86
N GLY A 347 4.47 11.14 -11.77
CA GLY A 347 4.68 12.48 -12.29
C GLY A 347 5.91 13.16 -11.68
N PHE A 348 6.08 13.05 -10.36
CA PHE A 348 7.25 13.54 -9.64
C PHE A 348 8.56 12.99 -10.20
N CYS A 349 8.65 11.67 -10.42
CA CYS A 349 9.85 11.04 -10.98
C CYS A 349 10.12 11.43 -12.44
N GLN A 350 9.07 11.77 -13.20
CA GLN A 350 9.18 12.19 -14.61
C GLN A 350 9.64 13.65 -14.77
N LEU A 351 9.52 14.50 -13.73
CA LEU A 351 9.87 15.93 -13.82
C LEU A 351 11.29 16.20 -14.30
N ALA A 352 12.26 15.35 -13.92
CA ALA A 352 13.66 15.52 -14.27
C ALA A 352 13.99 15.15 -15.73
N THR A 353 13.16 14.34 -16.40
CA THR A 353 13.45 13.81 -17.75
C THR A 353 12.44 14.27 -18.80
N ASN A 354 11.17 14.36 -18.46
CA ASN A 354 10.09 14.75 -19.37
C ASN A 354 8.94 15.46 -18.62
N PRO A 355 9.04 16.79 -18.43
CA PRO A 355 8.00 17.57 -17.74
C PRO A 355 6.60 17.48 -18.38
N GLN A 356 6.51 17.17 -19.68
CA GLN A 356 5.22 17.04 -20.37
C GLN A 356 4.51 15.72 -20.00
N GLU A 357 5.25 14.62 -19.91
CA GLU A 357 4.72 13.35 -19.39
C GLU A 357 4.40 13.47 -17.90
N ALA A 358 5.27 14.14 -17.14
CA ALA A 358 5.04 14.42 -15.73
C ALA A 358 3.70 15.13 -15.52
N LEU A 359 3.44 16.20 -16.28
CA LEU A 359 2.18 16.94 -16.21
C LEU A 359 0.97 16.04 -16.52
N SER A 360 1.05 15.16 -17.53
CA SER A 360 -0.03 14.22 -17.84
C SER A 360 -0.30 13.25 -16.69
N SER A 361 0.73 12.73 -16.03
CA SER A 361 0.59 11.84 -14.87
C SER A 361 -0.01 12.58 -13.67
N LEU A 362 0.41 13.84 -13.43
CA LEU A 362 -0.09 14.69 -12.35
C LEU A 362 -1.54 15.14 -12.58
N GLU A 363 -1.93 15.45 -13.82
CA GLU A 363 -3.32 15.73 -14.18
C GLU A 363 -4.20 14.49 -14.01
N HIS A 364 -3.67 13.30 -14.34
CA HIS A 364 -4.37 12.06 -14.05
C HIS A 364 -4.53 11.84 -12.55
N ALA A 365 -3.46 12.01 -11.76
CA ALA A 365 -3.52 11.95 -10.30
C ALA A 365 -4.61 12.86 -9.75
N MET A 366 -4.63 14.14 -10.15
CA MET A 366 -5.64 15.13 -9.75
C MET A 366 -7.07 14.72 -10.14
N SER A 367 -7.25 14.05 -11.28
CA SER A 367 -8.58 13.58 -11.72
C SER A 367 -9.13 12.42 -10.90
N LEU A 368 -8.26 11.73 -10.15
CA LEU A 368 -8.63 10.65 -9.25
C LEU A 368 -9.12 11.20 -7.92
N ARG A 369 -9.86 10.37 -7.19
CA ARG A 369 -10.37 10.74 -5.87
C ARG A 369 -9.19 11.03 -4.93
N HIS A 370 -9.28 12.15 -4.19
CA HIS A 370 -8.24 12.67 -3.30
C HIS A 370 -6.95 13.13 -4.01
N GLY A 371 -6.97 13.24 -5.34
CA GLY A 371 -5.82 13.67 -6.12
C GLY A 371 -5.39 15.13 -5.94
N ASP A 372 -6.28 15.98 -5.44
CA ASP A 372 -6.06 17.42 -5.26
C ASP A 372 -5.45 17.70 -3.87
N THR A 373 -4.20 17.26 -3.68
CA THR A 373 -3.39 17.51 -2.48
C THR A 373 -2.41 18.65 -2.72
N VAL A 374 -1.87 19.27 -1.66
CA VAL A 374 -0.88 20.36 -1.81
C VAL A 374 0.40 19.82 -2.47
N VAL A 375 0.83 18.60 -2.13
CA VAL A 375 1.97 17.94 -2.78
C VAL A 375 1.73 17.79 -4.29
N SER A 376 0.57 17.28 -4.70
CA SER A 376 0.20 17.14 -6.11
C SER A 376 0.13 18.51 -6.82
N ALA A 377 -0.42 19.53 -6.15
CA ALA A 377 -0.48 20.89 -6.67
C ALA A 377 0.92 21.49 -6.86
N ALA A 378 1.84 21.28 -5.91
CA ALA A 378 3.22 21.73 -5.99
C ALA A 378 3.99 21.05 -7.12
N ASN A 379 3.85 19.73 -7.28
CA ASN A 379 4.44 19.01 -8.41
C ASN A 379 3.89 19.50 -9.75
N ARG A 380 2.57 19.76 -9.83
CA ARG A 380 1.91 20.27 -11.04
C ARG A 380 2.36 21.69 -11.38
N ALA A 381 2.42 22.57 -10.38
CA ALA A 381 2.91 23.94 -10.56
C ALA A 381 4.37 23.94 -11.05
N LEU A 382 5.22 23.08 -10.49
CA LEU A 382 6.59 22.90 -10.98
C LEU A 382 6.64 22.38 -12.42
N ALA A 383 5.84 21.36 -12.76
CA ALA A 383 5.76 20.83 -14.13
C ALA A 383 5.38 21.93 -15.14
N LEU A 384 4.36 22.73 -14.82
CA LEU A 384 3.89 23.84 -15.65
C LEU A 384 4.98 24.92 -15.80
N HIS A 385 5.68 25.26 -14.73
CA HIS A 385 6.78 26.21 -14.77
C HIS A 385 7.94 25.72 -15.66
N LEU A 386 8.34 24.45 -15.54
CA LEU A 386 9.37 23.83 -16.40
C LEU A 386 8.97 23.79 -17.88
N LEU A 387 7.66 23.78 -18.17
CA LEU A 387 7.10 23.89 -19.52
C LEU A 387 6.89 25.33 -19.98
N HIS A 388 7.35 26.32 -19.21
CA HIS A 388 7.16 27.76 -19.44
C HIS A 388 5.68 28.19 -19.51
N ARG A 389 4.80 27.49 -18.78
CA ARG A 389 3.36 27.79 -18.63
C ARG A 389 3.11 28.46 -17.27
N ASP A 390 3.84 29.55 -17.03
CA ASP A 390 3.89 30.24 -15.73
C ASP A 390 2.52 30.75 -15.26
N ASP A 391 1.68 31.26 -16.17
CA ASP A 391 0.34 31.73 -15.82
C ASP A 391 -0.52 30.61 -15.23
N GLU A 392 -0.40 29.40 -15.78
CA GLU A 392 -1.14 28.23 -15.29
C GLU A 392 -0.54 27.71 -13.98
N ALA A 393 0.79 27.74 -13.85
CA ALA A 393 1.47 27.38 -12.60
C ALA A 393 1.02 28.29 -11.44
N LEU A 394 0.87 29.59 -11.68
CA LEU A 394 0.38 30.55 -10.70
C LEU A 394 -1.07 30.26 -10.29
N VAL A 395 -1.95 29.91 -11.24
CA VAL A 395 -3.33 29.53 -10.93
C VAL A 395 -3.38 28.31 -10.00
N VAL A 396 -2.55 27.29 -10.28
CA VAL A 396 -2.46 26.09 -9.43
C VAL A 396 -1.94 26.44 -8.04
N ALA A 397 -0.91 27.29 -7.97
CA ALA A 397 -0.32 27.71 -6.71
C ALA A 397 -1.30 28.51 -5.85
N ASP A 398 -1.97 29.51 -6.43
CA ASP A 398 -2.94 30.37 -5.75
C ASP A 398 -4.12 29.57 -5.15
N GLN A 399 -4.48 28.43 -5.74
CA GLN A 399 -5.55 27.57 -5.21
C GLN A 399 -5.19 26.87 -3.89
N HIS A 400 -3.89 26.65 -3.62
CA HIS A 400 -3.43 25.79 -2.53
C HIS A 400 -2.47 26.49 -1.55
N ILE A 401 -2.11 27.75 -1.80
CA ILE A 401 -1.12 28.49 -1.00
C ILE A 401 -1.55 28.80 0.43
N ASP A 402 -2.87 28.82 0.68
CA ASP A 402 -3.50 29.04 1.98
C ASP A 402 -4.09 27.74 2.56
N ALA A 403 -3.74 26.58 1.99
CA ALA A 403 -4.20 25.29 2.49
C ALA A 403 -3.71 25.09 3.93
N VAL A 404 -4.64 24.76 4.82
CA VAL A 404 -4.33 24.41 6.20
C VAL A 404 -4.03 22.90 6.24
N GLU A 405 -2.78 22.53 5.99
CA GLU A 405 -2.27 21.18 6.22
C GLU A 405 -1.84 20.99 7.69
N SER A 406 -1.76 19.73 8.14
CA SER A 406 -1.29 19.42 9.49
C SER A 406 0.18 19.84 9.66
N ALA A 407 0.56 20.22 10.89
CA ALA A 407 1.86 20.81 11.21
C ALA A 407 3.11 19.91 10.95
N HIS A 408 2.92 18.71 10.40
CA HIS A 408 3.96 17.70 10.21
C HIS A 408 3.89 16.95 8.87
N HIS A 409 3.12 17.43 7.87
CA HIS A 409 3.15 16.83 6.54
C HIS A 409 4.37 17.33 5.76
N THR A 410 5.44 16.53 5.72
CA THR A 410 6.64 16.80 4.92
C THR A 410 6.73 15.86 3.73
N ALA A 411 7.31 16.34 2.63
CA ALA A 411 7.49 15.59 1.40
C ALA A 411 8.91 15.76 0.86
N VAL A 412 9.33 14.79 0.03
CA VAL A 412 10.52 14.95 -0.81
C VAL A 412 10.12 15.78 -2.02
N MET A 413 10.78 16.91 -2.24
CA MET A 413 10.45 17.85 -3.30
C MET A 413 11.68 18.13 -4.16
N TRP A 414 11.47 18.45 -5.44
CA TRP A 414 12.56 18.93 -6.30
C TRP A 414 12.92 20.36 -5.94
N LYS A 415 14.21 20.66 -5.82
CA LYS A 415 14.67 22.04 -5.63
C LYS A 415 14.33 22.90 -6.85
N HIS A 416 13.67 24.04 -6.65
CA HIS A 416 13.65 25.19 -7.56
C HIS A 416 14.56 26.30 -6.97
N PRO A 417 15.04 27.35 -7.67
CA PRO A 417 14.75 27.79 -9.03
C PRO A 417 15.77 27.35 -10.08
N SER A 418 16.48 26.24 -9.88
CA SER A 418 17.36 25.78 -10.96
C SER A 418 16.49 25.45 -12.18
N GLU A 419 16.81 26.06 -13.33
CA GLU A 419 16.13 25.76 -14.62
C GLU A 419 16.19 24.26 -14.95
N GLU A 420 17.11 23.53 -14.31
CA GLU A 420 17.20 22.08 -14.33
C GLU A 420 16.78 21.47 -12.99
N VAL A 421 15.90 20.48 -13.05
CA VAL A 421 15.52 19.63 -11.92
C VAL A 421 16.58 18.55 -11.73
N ASN A 422 17.48 18.75 -10.75
CA ASN A 422 18.59 17.81 -10.53
C ASN A 422 18.94 17.55 -9.06
N THR A 423 18.28 18.24 -8.14
CA THR A 423 18.56 18.18 -6.69
C THR A 423 17.26 17.96 -5.94
N LEU A 424 17.23 16.96 -5.08
CA LEU A 424 16.12 16.68 -4.18
C LEU A 424 16.29 17.43 -2.86
N LEU A 425 15.18 17.80 -2.25
CA LEU A 425 15.06 18.33 -0.91
C LEU A 425 14.21 17.36 -0.09
N ASP A 426 14.72 16.93 1.05
CA ASP A 426 14.00 16.09 2.00
C ASP A 426 13.30 16.95 3.06
N ASP A 427 12.26 16.39 3.68
CA ASP A 427 11.49 17.01 4.78
C ASP A 427 10.95 18.42 4.48
N VAL A 428 10.43 18.62 3.26
CA VAL A 428 9.90 19.92 2.82
C VAL A 428 8.42 20.04 3.12
N GLU A 429 8.01 21.17 3.72
CA GLU A 429 6.60 21.52 3.87
C GLU A 429 6.01 21.97 2.51
N PRO A 430 4.99 21.27 1.96
CA PRO A 430 4.48 21.52 0.61
C PRO A 430 3.88 22.91 0.41
N VAL A 431 3.17 23.44 1.41
CA VAL A 431 2.58 24.79 1.36
C VAL A 431 3.69 25.85 1.27
N ALA A 432 4.69 25.78 2.14
CA ALA A 432 5.84 26.68 2.09
C ALA A 432 6.62 26.57 0.77
N TYR A 433 6.79 25.35 0.25
CA TYR A 433 7.41 25.13 -1.06
C TYR A 433 6.64 25.81 -2.19
N LEU A 434 5.31 25.68 -2.18
CA LEU A 434 4.42 26.28 -3.18
C LEU A 434 4.43 27.81 -3.11
N GLN A 435 4.47 28.38 -1.89
CA GLN A 435 4.65 29.81 -1.66
C GLN A 435 5.95 30.33 -2.29
N GLN A 436 7.06 29.61 -2.09
CA GLN A 436 8.35 29.96 -2.66
C GLN A 436 8.37 29.84 -4.18
N LEU A 437 7.78 28.77 -4.75
CA LEU A 437 7.69 28.58 -6.20
C LEU A 437 6.90 29.70 -6.86
N ARG A 438 5.76 30.08 -6.25
CA ARG A 438 4.95 31.20 -6.71
C ARG A 438 5.71 32.52 -6.66
N ALA A 439 6.40 32.80 -5.56
CA ALA A 439 7.22 34.00 -5.43
C ALA A 439 8.33 34.05 -6.50
N HIS A 440 8.96 32.91 -6.77
CA HIS A 440 9.94 32.77 -7.84
C HIS A 440 9.34 33.07 -9.22
N ILE A 441 8.18 32.51 -9.56
CA ILE A 441 7.53 32.76 -10.87
C ILE A 441 7.17 34.26 -11.04
N LEU A 442 6.71 34.93 -9.97
CA LEU A 442 6.34 36.34 -10.00
C LEU A 442 7.54 37.30 -10.04
N GLY A 443 8.65 36.96 -9.37
CA GLY A 443 9.75 37.89 -9.10
C GLY A 443 11.11 37.51 -9.71
N LYS A 444 11.29 36.29 -10.21
CA LYS A 444 12.57 35.67 -10.63
C LYS A 444 13.68 35.63 -9.56
N ASP A 445 13.39 35.99 -8.30
CA ASP A 445 14.33 35.95 -7.18
C ASP A 445 13.90 34.91 -6.14
N CYS A 446 14.83 34.14 -5.61
CA CYS A 446 14.58 33.17 -4.53
C CYS A 446 15.21 33.60 -3.21
N GLU A 447 14.43 33.55 -2.14
CA GLU A 447 14.99 33.38 -0.80
C GLU A 447 15.58 31.97 -0.69
N GLN A 448 16.71 31.85 0.01
CA GLN A 448 17.38 30.58 0.23
C GLN A 448 16.51 29.70 1.13
N TYR A 449 16.22 28.46 0.69
CA TYR A 449 15.59 27.45 1.54
C TYR A 449 16.30 27.39 2.90
N PRO A 450 15.57 27.34 4.02
CA PRO A 450 16.20 27.03 5.30
C PRO A 450 16.83 25.65 5.19
N VAL A 451 18.15 25.63 5.10
CA VAL A 451 18.94 24.40 5.13
C VAL A 451 18.76 23.83 6.53
N ASN A 452 17.93 22.79 6.67
CA ASN A 452 17.96 21.96 7.86
C ASN A 452 19.33 21.26 7.86
N ALA A 453 20.17 21.67 8.80
CA ALA A 453 21.46 21.07 9.06
C ALA A 453 21.27 19.76 9.83
N ASN A 454 21.28 18.64 9.11
CA ASN A 454 22.00 17.38 9.39
C ASN A 454 21.27 16.15 8.85
#